data_AF-A0A6M7XW03-F1
#
_entry.id   AF-A0A6M7XW03-F1
#
_cell.length_a   1.000
_cell.length_b   1.000
_cell.length_c   1.000
_cell.angle_alpha   90.00
_cell.angle_beta   90.00
_cell.angle_gamma   90.00
#
_symmetry.space_group_name_H-M   'P 1'
#
loop_
_entity.id
_entity.type
_entity.pdbx_description
1 polymer ?
#
loop_
_entity_poly.entity_id
_entity_poly.type
_entity_poly.pdbx_seq_one_letter_code
_entity_poly.pdbx_strand_id
1 'polypeptide(L)'
;MPWTLMHAHDAGQVARIRCGHCNIKRFYKPKELREVIGNVSIEDVRAKVRCEKCGRKESMNAELFHPVGQEAVTIRFRRLVEIRWEKRVIWKDE
;
A
#
# COMPACT_ATOMS: atom_id res chain seq x y z
N MET A 1 -7.69 12.64 -15.90
CA MET A 1 -6.48 12.24 -15.15
C MET A 1 -6.90 11.41 -13.95
N PRO A 2 -6.30 10.24 -13.69
CA PRO A 2 -6.65 9.43 -12.53
C PRO A 2 -6.25 10.12 -11.21
N TRP A 3 -7.00 9.87 -10.13
CA TRP A 3 -6.65 10.33 -8.79
C TRP A 3 -5.45 9.52 -8.27
N THR A 4 -4.30 10.17 -8.09
CA THR A 4 -3.02 9.52 -7.78
C THR A 4 -2.69 9.59 -6.28
N LEU A 5 -1.70 8.81 -5.85
CA LEU A 5 -1.19 8.85 -4.47
C LEU A 5 -0.71 10.24 -4.05
N MET A 6 -0.14 11.06 -4.94
CA MET A 6 0.24 12.43 -4.60
C MET A 6 -0.99 13.33 -4.40
N HIS A 7 -2.00 13.27 -5.27
CA HIS A 7 -3.25 14.01 -5.06
C HIS A 7 -3.90 13.65 -3.71
N ALA A 8 -3.88 12.35 -3.38
CA ALA A 8 -4.37 11.85 -2.11
C ALA A 8 -3.55 12.37 -0.91
N HIS A 9 -2.22 12.43 -1.05
CA HIS A 9 -1.34 13.00 -0.03
C HIS A 9 -1.66 14.47 0.23
N ASP A 10 -1.76 15.26 -0.83
CA ASP A 10 -1.99 16.70 -0.75
C ASP A 10 -3.37 17.02 -0.18
N ALA A 11 -4.37 16.17 -0.46
CA ALA A 11 -5.69 16.23 0.14
C ALA A 11 -5.74 15.76 1.61
N GLY A 12 -4.66 15.21 2.17
CA GLY A 12 -4.64 14.67 3.54
C GLY A 12 -5.37 13.33 3.69
N GLN A 13 -5.50 12.56 2.60
CA GLN A 13 -6.07 11.21 2.63
C GLN A 13 -5.07 10.17 3.15
N VAL A 14 -5.62 9.05 3.61
CA VAL A 14 -4.88 7.87 4.05
C VAL A 14 -5.24 6.68 3.17
N ALA A 15 -4.25 5.84 2.87
CA ALA A 15 -4.47 4.59 2.16
C ALA A 15 -4.73 3.44 3.14
N ARG A 16 -5.89 2.79 3.01
CA ARG A 16 -6.19 1.52 3.70
C ARG A 16 -6.07 0.38 2.71
N ILE A 17 -5.28 -0.62 3.08
CA ILE A 17 -5.11 -1.85 2.32
C ILE A 17 -5.58 -3.01 3.19
N ARG A 18 -6.51 -3.81 2.67
CA ARG A 18 -7.12 -4.94 3.38
C ARG A 18 -7.02 -6.20 2.54
N CYS A 19 -6.60 -7.30 3.17
CA CYS A 19 -6.81 -8.62 2.60
C CYS A 19 -8.20 -9.12 2.99
N GLY A 20 -9.07 -9.38 2.01
CA GLY A 20 -10.40 -9.96 2.21
C GLY A 20 -10.36 -11.39 2.78
N HIS A 21 -9.30 -12.16 2.50
CA HIS A 21 -9.14 -13.51 3.02
C HIS A 21 -8.66 -13.55 4.48
N CYS A 22 -7.57 -12.84 4.80
CA CYS A 22 -7.02 -12.82 6.16
C CYS A 22 -7.69 -11.78 7.08
N ASN A 23 -8.52 -10.90 6.53
CA ASN A 23 -9.14 -9.76 7.19
C ASN A 23 -8.18 -8.76 7.86
N ILE A 24 -6.89 -8.79 7.50
CA ILE A 24 -5.88 -7.86 8.05
C ILE A 24 -6.00 -6.52 7.32
N LYS A 25 -6.09 -5.44 8.08
CA LYS A 25 -6.11 -4.05 7.60
C LYS A 25 -4.78 -3.38 7.91
N ARG A 26 -4.28 -2.58 6.97
CA ARG A 26 -3.06 -1.81 7.13
C ARG A 26 -3.25 -0.41 6.57
N PHE A 27 -2.67 0.56 7.25
CA PHE A 27 -2.77 1.95 6.92
C PHE A 27 -1.40 2.50 6.55
N TYR A 28 -1.36 3.23 5.45
CA TYR A 28 -0.14 3.83 4.93
C TYR A 28 -0.38 5.30 4.59
N LYS A 29 0.67 6.10 4.69
CA LYS A 29 0.65 7.44 4.12
C LYS A 29 0.82 7.33 2.59
N PRO A 30 0.02 8.02 1.77
CA PRO A 30 0.17 7.95 0.32
C PRO A 30 1.57 8.34 -0.18
N LYS A 31 2.22 9.31 0.47
CA LYS A 31 3.61 9.70 0.19
C LYS A 31 4.61 8.54 0.35
N GLU A 32 4.45 7.73 1.40
CA GLU A 32 5.32 6.57 1.67
C GLU A 32 5.04 5.43 0.67
N LEU A 33 3.76 5.18 0.32
CA LEU A 33 3.41 4.19 -0.71
C LEU A 33 3.95 4.56 -2.08
N ARG A 34 3.99 5.86 -2.42
CA ARG A 34 4.53 6.35 -3.69
C ARG A 34 6.00 6.00 -3.85
N GLU A 35 6.79 6.04 -2.76
CA GLU A 35 8.21 5.68 -2.81
C GLU A 35 8.43 4.19 -3.15
N VAL A 36 7.45 3.33 -2.84
CA VAL A 36 7.53 1.90 -3.11
C VAL A 36 6.93 1.52 -4.47
N ILE A 37 5.79 2.11 -4.84
CA ILE A 37 4.97 1.65 -5.98
C ILE A 37 4.97 2.65 -7.15
N GLY A 38 5.42 3.89 -6.92
CA GLY A 38 5.32 5.02 -7.84
C GLY A 38 4.04 5.85 -7.63
N ASN A 39 3.93 6.98 -8.34
CA ASN A 39 2.75 7.85 -8.27
C ASN A 39 1.61 7.32 -9.15
N VAL A 40 0.88 6.33 -8.65
CA VAL A 40 -0.20 5.63 -9.37
C VAL A 40 -1.56 5.83 -8.69
N SER A 41 -2.63 5.32 -9.30
CA SER A 41 -3.97 5.35 -8.70
C SER A 41 -4.13 4.27 -7.61
N ILE A 42 -5.19 4.37 -6.81
CA ILE A 42 -5.46 3.37 -5.76
C ILE A 42 -5.82 1.99 -6.33
N GLU A 43 -6.44 1.93 -7.51
CA GLU A 43 -6.70 0.67 -8.21
C GLU A 43 -5.40 0.01 -8.69
N ASP A 44 -4.43 0.81 -9.15
CA ASP A 44 -3.10 0.29 -9.50
C ASP A 44 -2.36 -0.24 -8.27
N VAL A 45 -2.51 0.43 -7.11
CA VAL A 45 -1.98 -0.07 -5.83
C VAL A 45 -2.62 -1.42 -5.51
N ARG A 46 -3.95 -1.54 -5.56
CA ARG A 46 -4.68 -2.81 -5.35
C ARG A 46 -4.14 -3.91 -6.28
N ALA A 47 -3.89 -3.59 -7.54
CA ALA A 47 -3.38 -4.51 -8.54
C ALA A 47 -1.88 -4.85 -8.39
N LYS A 48 -1.12 -4.21 -7.49
CA LYS A 48 0.32 -4.48 -7.28
C LYS A 48 0.62 -5.12 -5.93
N VAL A 49 -0.20 -4.86 -4.92
CA VAL A 49 0.03 -5.36 -3.56
C VAL A 49 -0.33 -6.83 -3.38
N ARG A 50 0.32 -7.48 -2.42
CA ARG A 50 0.03 -8.84 -1.98
C ARG A 50 -0.13 -8.87 -0.47
N CYS A 51 -0.93 -9.80 0.05
CA CYS A 51 -1.01 -10.00 1.49
C CYS A 51 0.30 -10.57 2.02
N GLU A 52 0.89 -9.97 3.05
CA GLU A 52 2.11 -10.51 3.66
C GLU A 52 1.90 -11.83 4.40
N LYS A 53 0.69 -12.11 4.88
CA LYS A 53 0.40 -13.34 5.62
C LYS A 53 0.17 -14.53 4.70
N CYS A 54 -0.64 -14.36 3.65
CA CYS A 54 -1.05 -15.47 2.77
C CYS A 54 -0.53 -15.37 1.33
N GLY A 55 0.16 -14.29 0.95
CA GLY A 55 0.71 -14.09 -0.39
C GLY A 55 -0.32 -13.76 -1.49
N ARG A 56 -1.62 -13.91 -1.21
CA ARG A 56 -2.70 -13.74 -2.19
C ARG A 56 -2.82 -12.29 -2.68
N LYS A 57 -3.21 -12.16 -3.95
CA LYS A 57 -3.35 -10.88 -4.66
C LYS A 57 -4.80 -10.57 -4.99
N GLU A 58 -5.55 -11.60 -5.39
CA GLU A 58 -6.95 -11.58 -5.79
C GLU A 58 -7.90 -11.11 -4.67
N SER A 59 -7.54 -11.37 -3.41
CA SER A 59 -8.32 -10.96 -2.25
C SER A 59 -7.93 -9.58 -1.72
N MET A 60 -7.12 -8.79 -2.43
CA MET A 60 -6.67 -7.47 -1.96
C MET A 60 -7.67 -6.37 -2.33
N ASN A 61 -7.94 -5.50 -1.36
CA ASN A 61 -8.70 -4.27 -1.53
C ASN A 61 -7.84 -3.09 -1.07
N ALA A 62 -7.89 -1.98 -1.80
CA ALA A 62 -7.21 -0.74 -1.45
C ALA A 62 -8.18 0.42 -1.63
N GLU A 63 -8.10 1.40 -0.74
CA GLU A 63 -8.98 2.57 -0.75
C GLU A 63 -8.26 3.79 -0.16
N LEU A 64 -8.74 4.97 -0.54
CA LEU A 64 -8.32 6.25 0.01
C LEU A 64 -9.49 6.87 0.76
N PHE A 65 -9.24 7.38 1.96
CA PHE A 65 -10.26 8.02 2.78
C PHE A 65 -9.64 9.09 3.67
N HIS A 66 -10.46 10.04 4.14
CA HIS A 66 -10.06 10.98 5.17
C HIS A 66 -10.38 10.36 6.54
N PRO A 67 -9.40 10.17 7.42
CA PRO A 67 -9.68 9.68 8.76
C PRO A 67 -10.43 10.75 9.55
N VAL A 68 -11.55 10.38 10.19
CA VAL A 68 -12.39 11.29 10.97
C VAL A 68 -12.58 10.78 12.40
N GLY A 69 -12.73 11.71 13.35
CA GLY A 69 -13.05 11.40 14.75
C GLY A 69 -12.11 10.36 15.39
N GLN A 70 -12.69 9.33 16.01
CA GLN A 70 -11.95 8.28 16.72
C GLN A 70 -11.05 7.44 15.80
N GLU A 71 -11.39 7.30 14.51
CA GLU A 71 -10.55 6.56 13.56
C GLU A 71 -9.19 7.26 13.38
N ALA A 72 -9.17 8.60 13.33
CA ALA A 72 -7.93 9.36 13.19
C ALA A 72 -6.94 9.13 14.33
N VAL A 73 -7.44 8.90 15.55
CA VAL A 73 -6.62 8.66 16.74
C VAL A 73 -6.16 7.19 16.83
N THR A 74 -6.96 6.26 16.31
CA THR A 74 -6.73 4.81 16.47
C THR A 74 -5.86 4.23 15.34
N ILE A 75 -5.75 4.90 14.19
CA ILE A 75 -4.97 4.40 13.05
C ILE A 75 -3.49 4.25 13.43
N ARG A 76 -3.00 3.01 13.32
CA ARG A 76 -1.58 2.69 13.40
C ARG A 76 -1.01 2.61 11.99
N PHE A 77 -0.24 3.62 11.61
CA PHE A 77 0.43 3.67 10.32
C PHE A 77 1.61 2.71 10.30
N ARG A 78 1.69 1.92 9.22
CA ARG A 78 2.92 1.19 8.89
C ARG A 78 3.84 2.13 8.14
N ARG A 79 5.01 2.38 8.72
CA ARG A 79 5.99 3.34 8.21
C ARG A 79 7.01 2.65 7.33
N LEU A 80 7.34 3.30 6.22
CA LEU A 80 8.50 2.95 5.43
C LEU A 80 9.75 3.38 6.21
N VAL A 81 10.60 2.42 6.59
CA VAL A 81 11.85 2.69 7.32
C VAL A 81 13.03 2.79 6.36
N GLU A 82 13.14 1.84 5.44
CA GLU A 82 14.17 1.80 4.40
C GLU A 82 13.71 0.92 3.23
N ILE A 83 14.28 1.14 2.05
CA ILE A 83 14.16 0.24 0.90
C ILE A 83 15.55 -0.31 0.62
N ARG A 84 15.71 -1.64 0.75
CA ARG A 84 16.96 -2.33 0.45
C ARG A 84 16.87 -3.03 -0.91
N TRP A 85 17.87 -2.82 -1.75
CA TRP A 85 18.02 -3.52 -3.02
C TRP A 85 18.92 -4.74 -2.83
N GLU A 86 18.38 -5.95 -3.01
CA GLU A 86 19.14 -7.21 -2.92
C GLU A 86 19.53 -7.69 -4.32
N LYS A 87 20.84 -7.84 -4.58
CA LYS A 87 21.34 -8.42 -5.83
C LYS A 87 21.32 -9.94 -5.73
N ARG A 88 20.37 -10.60 -6.39
CA ARG A 88 20.31 -12.06 -6.48
C ARG A 88 21.01 -12.57 -7.74
N VAL A 89 22.01 -13.42 -7.56
CA VAL A 89 22.68 -14.14 -8.66
C VAL A 89 21.85 -15.38 -8.97
N ILE A 90 21.39 -15.51 -10.21
CA ILE A 90 20.68 -16.69 -10.70
C ILE A 90 21.63 -17.39 -11.68
N TRP A 91 22.09 -18.57 -11.31
CA TRP A 91 22.85 -19.45 -12.19
C TRP A 91 21.88 -20.32 -12.97
N LYS A 92 22.19 -20.55 -14.24
CA LYS A 92 21.51 -21.54 -15.08
C LYS A 92 22.59 -22.48 -15.59
N ASP A 93 22.44 -23.76 -15.29
CA ASP A 93 23.23 -24.82 -15.90
C ASP A 93 22.60 -25.25 -17.23
N GLU A 94 23.42 -25.76 -18.16
CA GLU A 94 23.06 -26.17 -19.54
C GLU A 94 21.95 -27.23 -19.59
#